data_AF-A0A1D7XJU3-F1
#
_entry.id   AF-A0A1D7XJU3-F1
#
_cell.length_a   1.000
_cell.length_b   1.000
_cell.length_c   1.000
_cell.angle_alpha   90.00
_cell.angle_beta   90.00
_cell.angle_gamma   90.00
#
_symmetry.space_group_name_H-M   'P 1'
#
loop_
_entity.id
_entity.type
_entity.pdbx_description
1 polymer ?
#
loop_
_entity_poly.entity_id
_entity_poly.type
_entity_poly.pdbx_seq_one_letter_code
_entity_poly.pdbx_strand_id
1 'polypeptide(L)'
;MENMKKGFDGFTIKILALILMTFDHIGEFMPPSMNIPVWFHWLGRIVAPLFIFMVVEGFYHTSNRKKYIGRLYMWSVIMAVGNSVIQRIMPHPNEITIINNIFGTMFLITIFLQGIEFIKRYKSEKNSKFIIYGLGLILVPLLIGIIVLCTFASLPMILIQIIIYVFPTIITVEGGIGWIILGIILYLCRNRKVSLSISYIVFTIFIFISGAHGDYSLSNSFLSNYQWIMIGALPFMLLYNGEKGKGMKYLFYVYYPVHVYLLYVLGILLIK
;
A
#
# COMPACT_ATOMS: atom_id res chain seq x y z
N MET A 1 16.76 19.50 -28.29
CA MET A 1 16.92 19.27 -26.85
C MET A 1 15.53 19.04 -26.28
N GLU A 2 15.21 17.81 -25.87
CA GLU A 2 13.98 17.53 -25.14
C GLU A 2 13.94 18.42 -23.88
N ASN A 3 12.86 19.17 -23.70
CA ASN A 3 12.63 19.96 -22.51
C ASN A 3 12.57 19.02 -21.30
N MET A 4 13.69 18.86 -20.58
CA MET A 4 13.72 18.14 -19.32
C MET A 4 12.71 18.80 -18.38
N LYS A 5 11.60 18.12 -18.10
CA LYS A 5 10.65 18.61 -17.10
C LYS A 5 11.33 18.62 -15.74
N LYS A 6 11.48 19.80 -15.15
CA LYS A 6 12.02 19.97 -13.80
C LYS A 6 11.21 19.14 -12.80
N GLY A 7 11.88 18.37 -11.95
CA GLY A 7 11.26 17.55 -10.89
C GLY A 7 11.73 16.09 -10.89
N PHE A 8 11.12 15.28 -10.02
CA PHE A 8 11.38 13.84 -9.95
C PHE A 8 10.50 13.09 -10.95
N ASP A 9 11.10 12.15 -11.69
CA ASP A 9 10.34 11.19 -12.48
C ASP A 9 9.82 10.03 -11.61
N GLY A 10 8.91 9.24 -12.17
CA GLY A 10 8.26 8.14 -11.47
C GLY A 10 9.22 7.00 -11.13
N PHE A 11 10.34 6.90 -11.86
CA PHE A 11 11.40 5.95 -11.54
C PHE A 11 12.13 6.38 -10.26
N THR A 12 12.51 7.65 -10.16
CA THR A 12 13.23 8.22 -9.02
C THR A 12 12.41 8.15 -7.74
N ILE A 13 11.12 8.50 -7.80
CA ILE A 13 10.21 8.38 -6.64
C ILE A 13 10.13 6.92 -6.16
N LYS A 14 10.06 5.95 -7.08
CA LYS A 14 10.02 4.54 -6.69
C LYS A 14 11.34 4.06 -6.09
N ILE A 15 12.48 4.43 -6.65
CA ILE A 15 13.78 4.07 -6.08
C ILE A 15 13.94 4.65 -4.68
N LEU A 16 13.56 5.92 -4.48
CA LEU A 16 13.53 6.53 -3.15
C LEU A 16 12.64 5.73 -2.20
N ALA A 17 11.40 5.40 -2.61
CA ALA A 17 10.49 4.60 -1.79
C ALA A 17 11.08 3.22 -1.45
N LEU A 18 11.76 2.56 -2.40
CA LEU A 18 12.42 1.27 -2.18
C LEU A 18 13.51 1.36 -1.11
N ILE A 19 14.36 2.39 -1.17
CA ILE A 19 15.42 2.63 -0.18
C ILE A 19 14.81 2.89 1.21
N LEU A 20 13.83 3.79 1.31
CA LEU A 20 13.18 4.13 2.58
C LEU A 20 12.45 2.92 3.20
N MET A 21 11.87 2.06 2.36
CA MET A 21 11.24 0.81 2.79
C MET A 21 12.25 -0.20 3.33
N THR A 22 13.48 -0.23 2.77
CA THR A 22 14.55 -1.07 3.33
C THR A 22 14.85 -0.67 4.77
N PHE A 23 14.93 0.63 5.08
CA PHE A 23 15.13 1.09 6.45
C PHE A 23 13.98 0.65 7.37
N ASP A 24 12.73 0.81 6.95
CA ASP A 24 11.57 0.38 7.76
C ASP A 24 11.63 -1.11 8.12
N HIS A 25 11.88 -1.97 7.12
CA HIS A 25 11.94 -3.41 7.32
C HIS A 25 13.21 -3.87 8.05
N ILE A 26 14.32 -3.13 8.00
CA ILE A 26 15.46 -3.37 8.89
C ILE A 26 15.03 -3.12 10.35
N GLY A 27 14.28 -2.05 10.62
CA GLY A 27 13.70 -1.80 11.93
C GLY A 27 12.71 -2.89 12.37
N GLU A 28 11.94 -3.43 11.43
CA GLU A 28 10.89 -4.42 11.69
C GLU A 28 11.44 -5.82 12.00
N PHE A 29 12.44 -6.28 11.26
CA PHE A 29 12.87 -7.68 11.30
C PHE A 29 14.17 -7.94 12.06
N MET A 30 15.01 -6.92 12.32
CA MET A 30 16.24 -7.14 13.06
C MET A 30 15.99 -7.44 14.55
N PRO A 31 16.83 -8.27 15.19
CA PRO A 31 16.63 -8.63 16.59
C PRO A 31 16.62 -7.41 17.53
N PRO A 32 15.81 -7.43 18.60
CA PRO A 32 15.81 -6.38 19.62
C PRO A 32 17.19 -6.09 20.23
N SER A 33 18.06 -7.10 20.30
CA SER A 33 19.43 -6.97 20.82
C SER A 33 20.31 -5.99 20.03
N MET A 34 19.96 -5.69 18.77
CA MET A 34 20.67 -4.70 17.95
C MET A 34 20.26 -3.26 18.22
N ASN A 35 19.20 -3.01 19.00
CA ASN A 35 18.70 -1.68 19.35
C ASN A 35 18.54 -0.77 18.12
N ILE A 36 17.91 -1.28 17.05
CA ILE A 36 17.66 -0.48 15.84
C ILE A 36 16.81 0.75 16.22
N PRO A 37 17.26 1.98 15.90
CA PRO A 37 16.53 3.19 16.27
C PRO A 37 15.15 3.29 15.62
N VAL A 38 14.16 3.79 16.36
CA VAL A 38 12.78 3.98 15.89
C VAL A 38 12.67 4.85 14.63
N TRP A 39 13.63 5.73 14.36
CA TRP A 39 13.61 6.58 13.17
C TRP A 39 13.73 5.81 11.85
N PHE A 40 14.21 4.56 11.88
CA PHE A 40 14.13 3.65 10.73
C PHE A 40 12.68 3.49 10.27
N HIS A 41 11.73 3.41 11.21
CA HIS A 41 10.30 3.34 10.90
C HIS A 41 9.70 4.65 10.44
N TRP A 42 10.22 5.78 10.92
CA TRP A 42 9.78 7.11 10.50
C TRP A 42 9.98 7.31 9.00
N LEU A 43 11.12 6.86 8.48
CA LEU A 43 11.42 6.86 7.05
C LEU A 43 10.43 5.99 6.26
N GLY A 44 10.08 4.83 6.82
CA GLY A 44 9.08 3.91 6.27
C GLY A 44 7.69 4.50 6.09
N ARG A 45 7.26 5.41 6.98
CA ARG A 45 5.91 6.00 6.91
C ARG A 45 5.66 6.82 5.64
N ILE A 46 6.72 7.28 4.98
CA ILE A 46 6.67 8.02 3.71
C ILE A 46 6.37 7.08 2.52
N VAL A 47 6.70 5.79 2.64
CA VAL A 47 6.72 4.83 1.53
C VAL A 47 5.33 4.49 1.01
N ALA A 48 4.40 4.08 1.89
CA ALA A 48 3.07 3.65 1.47
C ALA A 48 2.31 4.75 0.68
N PRO A 49 2.27 6.03 1.12
CA PRO A 49 1.69 7.11 0.32
C PRO A 49 2.33 7.29 -1.06
N LEU A 50 3.67 7.16 -1.16
CA LEU A 50 4.36 7.24 -2.46
C LEU A 50 4.00 6.06 -3.37
N PHE A 51 3.89 4.84 -2.83
CA PHE A 51 3.43 3.71 -3.64
C PHE A 51 1.98 3.87 -4.10
N ILE A 52 1.09 4.32 -3.22
CA ILE A 52 -0.31 4.61 -3.55
C ILE A 52 -0.38 5.67 -4.65
N PHE A 53 0.35 6.77 -4.50
CA PHE A 53 0.46 7.82 -5.52
C PHE A 53 0.95 7.27 -6.85
N MET A 54 2.03 6.48 -6.85
CA MET A 54 2.57 5.87 -8.08
C MET A 54 1.62 4.84 -8.70
N VAL A 55 0.77 4.18 -7.91
CA VAL A 55 -0.26 3.27 -8.43
C VAL A 55 -1.40 4.02 -9.09
N VAL A 56 -1.83 5.15 -8.51
CA VAL A 56 -2.82 6.06 -9.09
C VAL A 56 -2.33 6.59 -10.44
N GLU A 57 -1.09 7.07 -10.49
CA GLU A 57 -0.45 7.53 -11.74
C GLU A 57 -0.31 6.39 -12.77
N GLY A 58 0.13 5.21 -12.33
CA GLY A 58 0.24 4.03 -13.18
C GLY A 58 -1.11 3.57 -13.75
N PHE A 59 -2.17 3.64 -12.97
CA PHE A 59 -3.54 3.32 -13.39
C PHE A 59 -4.05 4.29 -14.46
N TYR A 60 -3.72 5.58 -14.34
CA TYR A 60 -4.13 6.58 -15.33
C TYR A 60 -3.38 6.44 -16.66
N HIS A 61 -2.07 6.19 -16.61
CA HIS A 61 -1.22 6.15 -17.79
C HIS A 61 -1.16 4.78 -18.50
N THR A 62 -1.64 3.70 -17.89
CA THR A 62 -1.59 2.37 -18.52
C THR A 62 -2.57 2.27 -19.69
N SER A 63 -2.09 1.75 -20.83
CA SER A 63 -2.94 1.45 -21.99
C SER A 63 -3.84 0.24 -21.77
N ASN A 64 -3.47 -0.65 -20.83
CA ASN A 64 -4.26 -1.85 -20.51
C ASN A 64 -4.41 -1.99 -18.99
N ARG A 65 -5.54 -1.49 -18.46
CA ARG A 65 -5.88 -1.53 -17.04
C ARG A 65 -6.05 -2.96 -16.52
N LYS A 66 -6.68 -3.85 -17.28
CA LYS A 66 -6.86 -5.27 -16.90
C LYS A 66 -5.53 -5.97 -16.62
N LYS A 67 -4.55 -5.84 -17.53
CA LYS A 67 -3.21 -6.42 -17.33
C LYS A 67 -2.45 -5.77 -16.17
N TYR A 68 -2.68 -4.48 -15.90
CA TYR A 68 -2.06 -3.78 -14.78
C TYR A 68 -2.61 -4.28 -13.43
N ILE A 69 -3.94 -4.29 -13.28
CA ILE A 69 -4.64 -4.81 -12.11
C ILE A 69 -4.28 -6.28 -11.87
N GLY A 70 -4.28 -7.10 -12.91
CA GLY A 70 -3.93 -8.53 -12.81
C GLY A 70 -2.51 -8.77 -12.32
N ARG A 71 -1.54 -7.90 -12.64
CA ARG A 71 -0.18 -8.00 -12.07
C ARG A 71 -0.17 -7.69 -10.57
N LEU A 72 -0.89 -6.65 -10.14
CA LEU A 72 -0.99 -6.32 -8.71
C LEU A 72 -1.62 -7.48 -7.93
N TYR A 73 -2.71 -8.06 -8.48
CA TYR A 73 -3.34 -9.24 -7.90
C TYR A 73 -2.39 -10.44 -7.82
N MET A 74 -1.73 -10.78 -8.92
CA MET A 74 -0.78 -11.90 -8.96
C MET A 74 0.32 -11.73 -7.91
N TRP A 75 0.92 -10.54 -7.80
CA TRP A 75 1.94 -10.27 -6.79
C TRP A 75 1.39 -10.24 -5.35
N SER A 76 0.13 -9.85 -5.15
CA SER A 76 -0.56 -9.97 -3.85
C SER A 76 -0.68 -11.44 -3.42
N VAL A 77 -1.04 -12.33 -4.34
CA VAL A 77 -1.15 -13.77 -4.06
C VAL A 77 0.23 -14.39 -3.84
N ILE A 78 1.22 -14.03 -4.67
CA ILE A 78 2.61 -14.49 -4.50
C ILE A 78 3.13 -14.10 -3.12
N MET A 79 2.93 -12.84 -2.69
CA MET A 79 3.30 -12.40 -1.35
C MET A 79 2.57 -13.20 -0.27
N ALA A 80 1.24 -13.34 -0.37
CA ALA A 80 0.47 -14.06 0.63
C ALA A 80 0.97 -15.50 0.80
N VAL A 81 1.15 -16.24 -0.29
CA VAL A 81 1.66 -17.62 -0.27
C VAL A 81 3.11 -17.66 0.22
N GLY A 82 3.97 -16.77 -0.26
CA GLY A 82 5.38 -16.71 0.16
C GLY A 82 5.53 -16.41 1.65
N ASN A 83 4.74 -15.48 2.18
CA ASN A 83 4.70 -15.16 3.61
C ASN A 83 4.35 -16.41 4.43
N SER A 84 3.33 -17.18 4.02
CA SER A 84 2.92 -18.39 4.72
C SER A 84 3.96 -19.50 4.66
N VAL A 85 4.57 -19.70 3.49
CA VAL A 85 5.58 -20.74 3.28
C VAL A 85 6.81 -20.45 4.13
N ILE A 86 7.33 -19.22 4.10
CA ILE A 86 8.54 -18.85 4.86
C ILE A 86 8.30 -18.95 6.36
N GLN A 87 7.19 -18.44 6.87
CA GLN A 87 6.86 -18.52 8.30
C GLN A 87 6.67 -19.95 8.77
N ARG A 88 6.20 -20.86 7.91
CA ARG A 88 6.07 -22.29 8.23
C ARG A 88 7.42 -23.02 8.24
N ILE A 89 8.34 -22.67 7.35
CA ILE A 89 9.67 -23.29 7.25
C ILE A 89 10.62 -22.72 8.32
N MET A 90 10.54 -21.42 8.57
CA MET A 90 11.41 -20.69 9.49
C MET A 90 10.57 -19.83 10.45
N PRO A 91 9.91 -20.44 11.45
CA PRO A 91 9.16 -19.66 12.44
C PRO A 91 10.11 -18.78 13.26
N HIS A 92 9.75 -17.51 13.42
CA HIS A 92 10.56 -16.55 14.17
C HIS A 92 10.50 -16.83 15.69
N PRO A 93 11.65 -16.95 16.40
CA PRO A 93 11.67 -17.26 17.83
C PRO A 93 10.91 -16.26 18.71
N ASN A 94 10.96 -14.97 18.36
CA ASN A 94 10.24 -13.89 19.08
C ASN A 94 8.82 -13.63 18.54
N GLU A 95 8.20 -14.59 17.84
CA GLU A 95 6.84 -14.48 17.28
C GLU A 95 6.61 -13.31 16.29
N ILE A 96 7.68 -12.75 15.72
CA ILE A 96 7.58 -11.76 14.63
C ILE A 96 7.01 -12.48 13.40
N THR A 97 5.93 -11.92 12.84
CA THR A 97 5.23 -12.49 11.68
C THR A 97 5.36 -11.58 10.47
N ILE A 98 5.35 -12.17 9.28
CA ILE A 98 5.34 -11.42 8.02
C ILE A 98 3.88 -11.14 7.65
N ILE A 99 3.43 -9.92 7.91
CA ILE A 99 2.08 -9.45 7.57
C ILE A 99 2.06 -8.57 6.32
N ASN A 100 3.22 -8.15 5.82
CA ASN A 100 3.37 -7.16 4.75
C ASN A 100 2.85 -7.73 3.42
N ASN A 101 1.94 -6.99 2.78
CA ASN A 101 1.39 -7.29 1.45
C ASN A 101 0.77 -6.05 0.79
N ILE A 102 1.57 -5.02 0.56
CA ILE A 102 1.11 -3.76 -0.04
C ILE A 102 0.50 -3.94 -1.45
N PHE A 103 0.84 -5.03 -2.16
CA PHE A 103 0.23 -5.35 -3.46
C PHE A 103 -1.27 -5.58 -3.36
N GLY A 104 -1.76 -6.18 -2.26
CA GLY A 104 -3.19 -6.36 -2.01
C GLY A 104 -3.92 -5.03 -1.87
N THR A 105 -3.34 -4.09 -1.13
CA THR A 105 -3.86 -2.71 -0.98
C THR A 105 -3.90 -1.99 -2.32
N MET A 106 -2.80 -2.04 -3.07
CA MET A 106 -2.70 -1.43 -4.40
C MET A 106 -3.68 -2.06 -5.40
N PHE A 107 -3.87 -3.38 -5.35
CA PHE A 107 -4.89 -4.09 -6.13
C PHE A 107 -6.28 -3.55 -5.82
N LEU A 108 -6.68 -3.50 -4.54
CA LEU A 108 -7.98 -2.98 -4.14
C LEU A 108 -8.17 -1.53 -4.53
N ILE A 109 -7.18 -0.66 -4.34
CA ILE A 109 -7.23 0.73 -4.83
C ILE A 109 -7.61 0.73 -6.31
N THR A 110 -6.89 -0.03 -7.15
CA THR A 110 -7.18 -0.04 -8.59
C THR A 110 -8.53 -0.63 -8.97
N ILE A 111 -9.08 -1.56 -8.17
CA ILE A 111 -10.45 -2.06 -8.33
C ILE A 111 -11.47 -0.94 -8.06
N PHE A 112 -11.30 -0.20 -6.96
CA PHE A 112 -12.15 0.95 -6.65
C PHE A 112 -12.04 2.05 -7.70
N LEU A 113 -10.83 2.38 -8.16
CA LEU A 113 -10.62 3.35 -9.25
C LEU A 113 -11.31 2.90 -10.54
N GLN A 114 -11.22 1.61 -10.89
CA GLN A 114 -11.90 1.05 -12.05
C GLN A 114 -13.43 1.12 -11.92
N GLY A 115 -13.97 0.93 -10.70
CA GLY A 115 -15.38 1.13 -10.40
C GLY A 115 -15.82 2.58 -10.64
N ILE A 116 -15.07 3.54 -10.10
CA ILE A 116 -15.30 4.99 -10.30
C ILE A 116 -15.30 5.35 -11.79
N GLU A 117 -14.36 4.80 -12.57
CA GLU A 117 -14.26 5.04 -14.01
C GLU A 117 -15.47 4.54 -14.79
N PHE A 118 -16.01 3.36 -14.45
CA PHE A 118 -17.25 2.89 -15.06
C PHE A 118 -18.45 3.77 -14.68
N ILE A 119 -18.55 4.22 -13.43
CA ILE A 119 -19.62 5.15 -13.01
C ILE A 119 -19.50 6.48 -13.77
N LYS A 120 -18.29 7.02 -13.96
CA LYS A 120 -18.07 8.22 -14.78
C LYS A 120 -18.47 7.99 -16.23
N ARG A 121 -18.12 6.83 -16.80
CA ARG A 121 -18.48 6.44 -18.17
C ARG A 121 -19.99 6.35 -18.37
N TYR A 122 -20.74 5.86 -17.38
CA TYR A 122 -22.21 5.88 -17.40
C TYR A 122 -22.77 7.30 -17.57
N LYS A 123 -22.19 8.32 -16.91
CA LYS A 123 -22.68 9.70 -17.06
C LYS A 123 -22.57 10.20 -18.50
N SER A 124 -21.52 9.78 -19.21
CA SER A 124 -21.27 10.15 -20.61
C SER A 124 -22.08 9.32 -21.61
N GLU A 125 -22.09 8.00 -21.44
CA GLU A 125 -22.66 7.07 -22.44
C GLU A 125 -24.10 6.63 -22.14
N LYS A 126 -24.62 6.94 -20.94
CA LYS A 126 -25.96 6.57 -20.44
C LYS A 126 -26.31 5.07 -20.51
N ASN A 127 -25.32 4.20 -20.69
CA ASN A 127 -25.49 2.76 -20.71
C ASN A 127 -25.47 2.16 -19.30
N SER A 128 -26.59 1.57 -18.88
CA SER A 128 -26.79 1.01 -17.54
C SER A 128 -25.79 -0.09 -17.15
N LYS A 129 -25.16 -0.77 -18.12
CA LYS A 129 -24.13 -1.78 -17.81
C LYS A 129 -22.95 -1.18 -17.06
N PHE A 130 -22.57 0.06 -17.33
CA PHE A 130 -21.44 0.69 -16.65
C PHE A 130 -21.72 1.05 -15.20
N ILE A 131 -22.95 1.45 -14.85
CA ILE A 131 -23.29 1.67 -13.45
C ILE A 131 -23.32 0.34 -12.67
N ILE A 132 -23.81 -0.74 -13.29
CA ILE A 132 -23.81 -2.07 -12.68
C ILE A 132 -22.37 -2.56 -12.44
N TYR A 133 -21.50 -2.50 -13.44
CA TYR A 133 -20.09 -2.88 -13.28
C TYR A 133 -19.35 -1.99 -12.29
N GLY A 134 -19.62 -0.69 -12.31
CA GLY A 134 -19.01 0.29 -11.42
C GLY A 134 -19.38 0.04 -9.95
N LEU A 135 -20.67 -0.11 -9.66
CA LEU A 135 -21.16 -0.45 -8.32
C LEU A 135 -20.71 -1.84 -7.90
N GLY A 136 -20.72 -2.82 -8.80
CA GLY A 136 -20.25 -4.18 -8.51
C GLY A 136 -18.80 -4.21 -8.05
N LEU A 137 -17.90 -3.49 -8.71
CA LEU A 137 -16.48 -3.42 -8.33
C LEU A 137 -16.24 -2.74 -6.97
N ILE A 138 -17.17 -1.89 -6.50
CA ILE A 138 -17.07 -1.24 -5.19
C ILE A 138 -17.73 -2.12 -4.12
N LEU A 139 -18.94 -2.63 -4.38
CA LEU A 139 -19.73 -3.37 -3.39
C LEU A 139 -19.22 -4.78 -3.16
N VAL A 140 -18.73 -5.49 -4.18
CA VAL A 140 -18.28 -6.88 -4.03
C VAL A 140 -17.12 -7.01 -3.03
N PRO A 141 -16.03 -6.21 -3.10
CA PRO A 141 -14.97 -6.26 -2.09
C PRO A 141 -15.45 -5.92 -0.67
N LEU A 142 -16.44 -5.02 -0.52
CA LEU A 142 -17.05 -4.70 0.77
C LEU A 142 -17.82 -5.90 1.34
N LEU A 143 -18.67 -6.52 0.51
CA LEU A 143 -19.47 -7.69 0.89
C LEU A 143 -18.59 -8.88 1.24
N ILE A 144 -17.54 -9.16 0.47
CA ILE A 144 -16.57 -10.22 0.78
C ILE A 144 -15.91 -9.94 2.12
N GLY A 145 -15.51 -8.69 2.40
CA GLY A 145 -14.94 -8.31 3.70
C GLY A 145 -15.88 -8.61 4.87
N ILE A 146 -17.17 -8.26 4.73
CA ILE A 146 -18.20 -8.55 5.75
C ILE A 146 -18.38 -10.07 5.92
N ILE A 147 -18.48 -10.82 4.83
CA ILE A 147 -18.64 -12.29 4.88
C ILE A 147 -17.43 -12.92 5.59
N VAL A 148 -16.21 -12.51 5.27
CA VAL A 148 -14.99 -13.01 5.93
C VAL A 148 -15.03 -12.72 7.44
N LEU A 149 -15.46 -11.52 7.83
CA LEU A 149 -15.58 -11.16 9.25
C LEU A 149 -16.64 -12.00 9.98
N CYS A 150 -17.82 -12.17 9.37
CA CYS A 150 -18.91 -12.97 9.97
C CYS A 150 -18.59 -14.47 10.04
N THR A 151 -17.80 -14.98 9.09
CA THR A 151 -17.44 -16.40 9.02
C THR A 151 -16.17 -16.75 9.81
N PHE A 152 -15.45 -15.74 10.32
CA PHE A 152 -14.17 -15.91 10.99
C PHE A 152 -14.25 -16.84 12.22
N ALA A 153 -15.34 -16.78 12.97
CA ALA A 153 -15.54 -17.63 14.15
C ALA A 153 -16.04 -19.04 13.83
N SER A 154 -16.52 -19.28 12.61
CA SER A 154 -17.25 -20.50 12.25
C SER A 154 -16.49 -21.39 11.26
N LEU A 155 -15.47 -20.87 10.57
CA LEU A 155 -14.68 -21.63 9.61
C LEU A 155 -13.35 -22.11 10.20
N PRO A 156 -12.81 -23.25 9.71
CA PRO A 156 -11.45 -23.65 10.05
C PRO A 156 -10.44 -22.56 9.64
N MET A 157 -9.46 -22.28 10.50
CA MET A 157 -8.45 -21.23 10.29
C MET A 157 -7.74 -21.34 8.94
N ILE A 158 -7.45 -22.56 8.48
CA ILE A 158 -6.79 -22.79 7.19
C ILE A 158 -7.65 -22.30 6.00
N LEU A 159 -8.97 -22.48 6.08
CA LEU A 159 -9.88 -22.03 5.02
C LEU A 159 -9.97 -20.51 5.01
N ILE A 160 -10.02 -19.88 6.18
CA ILE A 160 -9.99 -18.42 6.33
C ILE A 160 -8.70 -17.85 5.73
N GLN A 161 -7.55 -18.45 6.02
CA GLN A 161 -6.26 -18.03 5.46
C GLN A 161 -6.26 -18.11 3.93
N ILE A 162 -6.73 -19.23 3.36
CA ILE A 162 -6.85 -19.38 1.90
C ILE A 162 -7.76 -18.30 1.30
N ILE A 163 -8.91 -18.02 1.93
CA ILE A 163 -9.83 -16.97 1.47
C ILE A 163 -9.14 -15.60 1.49
N ILE A 164 -8.45 -15.26 2.57
CA ILE A 164 -7.74 -13.97 2.70
C ILE A 164 -6.61 -13.85 1.68
N TYR A 165 -5.90 -14.92 1.38
CA TYR A 165 -4.80 -14.92 0.41
C TYR A 165 -5.29 -14.71 -1.02
N VAL A 166 -6.40 -15.36 -1.38
CA VAL A 166 -6.96 -15.31 -2.75
C VAL A 166 -7.84 -14.08 -2.94
N PHE A 167 -8.50 -13.60 -1.89
CA PHE A 167 -9.41 -12.46 -1.92
C PHE A 167 -8.95 -11.38 -0.92
N PRO A 168 -8.03 -10.50 -1.32
CA PRO A 168 -7.70 -9.31 -0.53
C PRO A 168 -8.98 -8.53 -0.23
N THR A 169 -9.27 -8.29 1.06
CA THR A 169 -10.46 -7.55 1.50
C THR A 169 -10.07 -6.20 2.07
N ILE A 170 -11.01 -5.26 2.13
CA ILE A 170 -10.78 -3.93 2.71
C ILE A 170 -10.29 -3.97 4.17
N ILE A 171 -10.54 -5.08 4.88
CA ILE A 171 -10.23 -5.27 6.29
C ILE A 171 -8.84 -5.89 6.45
N THR A 172 -8.45 -6.78 5.54
CA THR A 172 -7.27 -7.64 5.70
C THR A 172 -6.05 -7.16 4.92
N VAL A 173 -6.20 -6.19 4.02
CA VAL A 173 -5.05 -5.61 3.32
C VAL A 173 -4.21 -4.73 4.23
N GLU A 174 -2.92 -4.63 3.92
CA GLU A 174 -1.98 -3.78 4.64
C GLU A 174 -2.51 -2.34 4.74
N GLY A 175 -2.65 -1.88 5.99
CA GLY A 175 -3.24 -0.60 6.44
C GLY A 175 -4.69 -0.31 6.03
N GLY A 176 -5.41 -1.33 5.59
CA GLY A 176 -6.87 -1.37 5.54
C GLY A 176 -7.55 -0.26 4.73
N ILE A 177 -8.74 0.13 5.18
CA ILE A 177 -9.61 1.08 4.47
C ILE A 177 -8.98 2.48 4.32
N GLY A 178 -8.13 2.89 5.27
CA GLY A 178 -7.47 4.20 5.24
C GLY A 178 -6.64 4.40 3.98
N TRP A 179 -5.84 3.40 3.60
CA TRP A 179 -5.03 3.48 2.38
C TRP A 179 -5.85 3.42 1.09
N ILE A 180 -6.97 2.69 1.10
CA ILE A 180 -7.90 2.67 -0.04
C ILE A 180 -8.52 4.06 -0.23
N ILE A 181 -8.97 4.69 0.87
CA ILE A 181 -9.50 6.06 0.86
C ILE A 181 -8.43 7.04 0.37
N LEU A 182 -7.19 6.93 0.85
CA LEU A 182 -6.09 7.78 0.37
C LEU A 182 -5.87 7.62 -1.14
N GLY A 183 -5.87 6.38 -1.66
CA GLY A 183 -5.75 6.13 -3.10
C GLY A 183 -6.87 6.78 -3.92
N ILE A 184 -8.10 6.76 -3.41
CA ILE A 184 -9.25 7.45 -4.04
C ILE A 184 -9.06 8.97 -3.97
N ILE A 185 -8.67 9.52 -2.82
CA ILE A 185 -8.40 10.96 -2.65
C ILE A 185 -7.34 11.42 -3.67
N LEU A 186 -6.20 10.75 -3.72
CA LEU A 186 -5.12 11.08 -4.65
C LEU A 186 -5.57 10.98 -6.11
N TYR A 187 -6.42 10.01 -6.45
CA TYR A 187 -7.00 9.90 -7.77
C TYR A 187 -7.94 11.07 -8.13
N LEU A 188 -8.80 11.49 -7.20
CA LEU A 188 -9.74 12.60 -7.42
C LEU A 188 -9.05 13.96 -7.49
N CYS A 189 -7.97 14.13 -6.72
CA CYS A 189 -7.17 15.35 -6.67
C CYS A 189 -6.06 15.40 -7.73
N ARG A 190 -5.95 14.36 -8.58
CA ARG A 190 -4.92 14.27 -9.62
C ARG A 190 -4.94 15.51 -10.52
N ASN A 191 -3.76 16.03 -10.84
CA ASN A 191 -3.51 17.30 -11.56
C ASN A 191 -3.84 18.60 -10.81
N ARG A 192 -4.41 18.56 -9.60
CA ARG A 192 -4.76 19.76 -8.82
C ARG A 192 -3.88 19.86 -7.58
N LYS A 193 -2.66 20.42 -7.72
CA LYS A 193 -1.65 20.47 -6.64
C LYS A 193 -2.22 21.00 -5.31
N VAL A 194 -2.98 22.07 -5.34
CA VAL A 194 -3.60 22.65 -4.12
C VAL A 194 -4.58 21.67 -3.46
N SER A 195 -5.49 21.07 -4.24
CA SER A 195 -6.47 20.11 -3.74
C SER A 195 -5.81 18.83 -3.21
N LEU A 196 -4.74 18.37 -3.88
CA LEU A 196 -3.92 17.25 -3.43
C LEU A 196 -3.25 17.57 -2.09
N SER A 197 -2.60 18.73 -1.96
CA SER A 197 -1.95 19.14 -0.70
C SER A 197 -2.94 19.24 0.44
N ILE A 198 -4.06 19.95 0.25
CA ILE A 198 -5.07 20.15 1.31
C ILE A 198 -5.64 18.79 1.74
N SER A 199 -6.07 17.97 0.79
CA SER A 199 -6.67 16.67 1.12
C SER A 199 -5.67 15.72 1.79
N TYR A 200 -4.41 15.73 1.37
CA TYR A 200 -3.35 14.91 1.98
C TYR A 200 -2.99 15.37 3.40
N ILE A 201 -2.90 16.70 3.62
CA ILE A 201 -2.65 17.27 4.95
C ILE A 201 -3.82 16.93 5.89
N VAL A 202 -5.06 17.13 5.44
CA VAL A 202 -6.26 16.78 6.22
C VAL A 202 -6.30 15.29 6.55
N PHE A 203 -6.00 14.42 5.58
CA PHE A 203 -5.91 12.98 5.81
C PHE A 203 -4.82 12.64 6.85
N THR A 204 -3.65 13.29 6.76
CA THR A 204 -2.55 13.06 7.70
C THR A 204 -2.89 13.52 9.13
N ILE A 205 -3.55 14.68 9.27
CA ILE A 205 -4.07 15.17 10.56
C ILE A 205 -5.10 14.20 11.12
N PHE A 206 -6.02 13.70 10.29
CA PHE A 206 -7.01 12.71 10.71
C PHE A 206 -6.35 11.42 11.23
N ILE A 207 -5.33 10.91 10.54
CA ILE A 207 -4.56 9.74 10.98
C ILE A 207 -3.84 10.02 12.31
N PHE A 208 -3.22 11.19 12.46
CA PHE A 208 -2.55 11.59 13.70
C PHE A 208 -3.52 11.59 14.90
N ILE A 209 -4.67 12.26 14.75
CA ILE A 209 -5.69 12.36 15.79
C ILE A 209 -6.26 10.98 16.13
N SER A 210 -6.55 10.18 15.10
CA SER A 210 -7.13 8.84 15.29
C SER A 210 -6.17 7.88 16.00
N GLY A 211 -4.87 7.95 15.67
CA GLY A 211 -3.84 7.11 16.29
C GLY A 211 -3.35 7.61 17.65
N ALA A 212 -3.66 8.84 18.03
CA ALA A 212 -3.24 9.41 19.32
C ALA A 212 -3.96 8.78 20.51
N HIS A 213 -5.18 8.27 20.31
CA HIS A 213 -6.04 7.71 21.36
C HIS A 213 -6.17 8.62 22.61
N GLY A 214 -6.13 9.95 22.40
CA GLY A 214 -6.21 10.95 23.46
C GLY A 214 -4.87 11.39 24.06
N ASP A 215 -3.76 10.68 23.77
CA ASP A 215 -2.42 11.07 24.19
C ASP A 215 -1.68 11.80 23.06
N TYR A 216 -1.51 13.12 23.22
CA TYR A 216 -0.80 13.98 22.26
C TYR A 216 0.61 14.35 22.75
N SER A 217 1.16 13.63 23.73
CA SER A 217 2.53 13.84 24.20
C SER A 217 3.55 13.66 23.07
N LEU A 218 4.71 14.32 23.20
CA LEU A 218 5.79 14.20 22.23
C LEU A 218 6.30 12.75 22.16
N SER A 219 6.36 12.06 23.31
CA SER A 219 6.74 10.65 23.39
C SER A 219 5.78 9.78 22.59
N ASN A 220 4.46 9.90 22.78
CA ASN A 220 3.51 9.09 22.02
C ASN A 220 3.59 9.42 20.53
N SER A 221 3.64 10.71 20.19
CA SER A 221 3.64 11.18 18.79
C SER A 221 4.85 10.71 17.97
N PHE A 222 6.00 10.46 18.60
CA PHE A 222 7.22 10.06 17.90
C PHE A 222 7.66 8.60 18.15
N LEU A 223 7.24 7.98 19.26
CA LEU A 223 7.64 6.60 19.60
C LEU A 223 6.57 5.56 19.27
N SER A 224 5.29 5.93 19.29
CA SER A 224 4.18 4.98 19.10
C SER A 224 3.27 5.39 17.93
N ASN A 225 2.74 6.61 17.95
CA ASN A 225 1.84 7.17 16.94
C ASN A 225 2.60 7.99 15.88
N TYR A 226 3.68 7.43 15.32
CA TYR A 226 4.51 8.16 14.34
C TYR A 226 4.00 8.07 12.89
N GLN A 227 2.80 7.50 12.65
CA GLN A 227 2.25 7.33 11.30
C GLN A 227 2.06 8.66 10.56
N TRP A 228 1.85 9.77 11.26
CA TRP A 228 1.70 11.11 10.68
C TRP A 228 2.96 11.61 9.93
N ILE A 229 4.13 11.02 10.18
CA ILE A 229 5.38 11.33 9.47
C ILE A 229 5.24 11.05 7.96
N MET A 230 4.22 10.28 7.56
CA MET A 230 3.76 10.18 6.18
C MET A 230 3.59 11.53 5.47
N ILE A 231 3.38 12.64 6.19
CA ILE A 231 3.37 13.99 5.62
C ILE A 231 4.60 14.27 4.73
N GLY A 232 5.75 13.66 5.06
CA GLY A 232 7.00 13.75 4.30
C GLY A 232 6.91 13.22 2.87
N ALA A 233 5.86 12.50 2.49
CA ALA A 233 5.61 12.11 1.10
C ALA A 233 5.17 13.29 0.22
N LEU A 234 4.58 14.33 0.81
CA LEU A 234 3.97 15.44 0.06
C LEU A 234 4.95 16.21 -0.83
N PRO A 235 6.16 16.60 -0.38
CA PRO A 235 7.14 17.25 -1.24
C PRO A 235 7.47 16.43 -2.50
N PHE A 236 7.64 15.11 -2.37
CA PHE A 236 7.93 14.23 -3.50
C PHE A 236 6.76 14.12 -4.48
N MET A 237 5.52 14.06 -3.97
CA MET A 237 4.32 14.09 -4.82
C MET A 237 4.19 15.42 -5.59
N LEU A 238 4.52 16.56 -4.97
CA LEU A 238 4.42 17.88 -5.59
C LEU A 238 5.52 18.17 -6.62
N LEU A 239 6.70 17.56 -6.42
CA LEU A 239 7.85 17.62 -7.31
C LEU A 239 7.81 16.56 -8.42
N TYR A 240 6.81 15.67 -8.44
CA TYR A 240 6.62 14.73 -9.53
C TYR A 240 6.37 15.47 -10.86
N ASN A 241 7.16 15.13 -11.88
CA ASN A 241 7.15 15.82 -13.17
C ASN A 241 6.17 15.22 -14.21
N GLY A 242 5.46 14.14 -13.85
CA GLY A 242 4.51 13.45 -14.73
C GLY A 242 5.13 12.44 -15.69
N GLU A 243 6.45 12.23 -15.64
CA GLU A 243 7.14 11.28 -16.50
C GLU A 243 7.34 9.94 -15.79
N LYS A 244 7.25 8.85 -16.57
CA LYS A 244 7.44 7.50 -16.05
C LYS A 244 8.89 7.24 -15.63
N GLY A 245 9.87 7.86 -16.31
CA GLY A 245 11.28 7.53 -16.18
C GLY A 245 11.64 6.15 -16.75
N LYS A 246 12.76 5.57 -16.26
CA LYS A 246 13.26 4.26 -16.71
C LYS A 246 12.26 3.12 -16.44
N GLY A 247 12.09 2.24 -17.43
CA GLY A 247 11.09 1.16 -17.44
C GLY A 247 11.48 -0.12 -16.69
N MET A 248 11.84 -0.07 -15.41
CA MET A 248 12.28 -1.25 -14.63
C MET A 248 11.15 -1.97 -13.88
N LYS A 249 10.09 -2.39 -14.60
CA LYS A 249 8.89 -2.94 -13.96
C LYS A 249 9.20 -4.14 -13.03
N TYR A 250 10.02 -5.09 -13.46
CA TYR A 250 10.29 -6.31 -12.69
C TYR A 250 11.08 -6.04 -11.41
N LEU A 251 11.96 -5.02 -11.41
CA LEU A 251 12.67 -4.61 -10.20
C LEU A 251 11.67 -4.28 -9.08
N PHE A 252 10.71 -3.41 -9.35
CA PHE A 252 9.76 -2.95 -8.32
C PHE A 252 8.82 -4.05 -7.82
N TYR A 253 8.51 -5.03 -8.67
CA TYR A 253 7.66 -6.14 -8.27
C TYR A 253 8.41 -7.24 -7.50
N VAL A 254 9.63 -7.59 -7.93
CA VAL A 254 10.42 -8.67 -7.33
C VAL A 254 11.15 -8.21 -6.06
N TYR A 255 11.60 -6.96 -6.02
CA TYR A 255 12.32 -6.41 -4.88
C TYR A 255 11.50 -6.56 -3.59
N TYR A 256 10.20 -6.24 -3.63
CA TYR A 256 9.33 -6.27 -2.45
C TYR A 256 9.31 -7.63 -1.72
N PRO A 257 8.93 -8.76 -2.33
CA PRO A 257 9.02 -10.07 -1.68
C PRO A 257 10.43 -10.40 -1.24
N VAL A 258 11.41 -10.23 -2.13
CA VAL A 258 12.78 -10.70 -1.89
C VAL A 258 13.40 -10.01 -0.69
N HIS A 259 13.31 -8.68 -0.58
CA HIS A 259 13.93 -7.98 0.55
C HIS A 259 13.22 -8.24 1.88
N VAL A 260 11.88 -8.38 1.91
CA VAL A 260 11.12 -8.77 3.12
C VAL A 260 11.60 -10.14 3.60
N TYR A 261 11.67 -11.12 2.70
CA TYR A 261 12.08 -12.48 3.02
C TYR A 261 13.54 -12.57 3.45
N LEU A 262 14.44 -11.87 2.77
CA LEU A 262 15.84 -11.82 3.15
C LEU A 262 16.01 -11.19 4.55
N LEU A 263 15.37 -10.05 4.82
CA LEU A 263 15.49 -9.38 6.11
C LEU A 263 14.87 -10.21 7.25
N TYR A 264 13.73 -10.86 7.02
CA TYR A 264 13.13 -11.77 7.98
C TYR A 264 14.07 -12.94 8.34
N VAL A 265 14.61 -13.63 7.33
CA VAL A 265 15.52 -14.76 7.54
C VAL A 265 16.81 -14.30 8.22
N LEU A 266 17.38 -13.17 7.80
CA LEU A 266 18.55 -12.58 8.46
C LEU A 266 18.25 -12.23 9.92
N GLY A 267 17.08 -11.67 10.20
CA GLY A 267 16.58 -11.39 11.54
C GLY A 267 16.68 -12.62 12.43
N ILE A 268 16.13 -13.75 11.97
CA ILE A 268 16.19 -15.04 12.68
C ILE A 268 17.63 -15.49 12.91
N LEU A 269 18.47 -15.47 11.87
CA LEU A 269 19.86 -15.95 11.95
C LEU A 269 20.75 -15.11 12.87
N LEU A 270 20.37 -13.86 13.13
CA LEU A 270 21.10 -12.93 13.98
C LEU A 270 20.63 -12.94 15.44
N ILE A 271 19.56 -13.69 15.76
CA ILE A 271 19.17 -13.96 17.14
C ILE A 271 20.22 -14.92 17.73
N LYS A 272 20.98 -14.40 18.69
CA LYS A 272 21.88 -15.19 19.54
C LYS A 272 21.16 -15.64 20.79
#